data_AF-A0A4R6TT40-F1
#
_entry.id   AF-A0A4R6TT40-F1
#
_cell.length_a   1.000
_cell.length_b   1.000
_cell.length_c   1.000
_cell.angle_alpha   90.00
_cell.angle_beta   90.00
_cell.angle_gamma   90.00
#
_symmetry.space_group_name_H-M   'P 1'
#
loop_
_entity.id
_entity.type
_entity.pdbx_description
1 polymer ?
#
loop_
_entity_poly.entity_id
_entity_poly.type
_entity_poly.pdbx_seq_one_letter_code
_entity_poly.pdbx_strand_id
1 'polypeptide(L)'
;MNVKMLSVCMLGMVLAGPALADAAMPGVAEPYLKSFQGAWEKSSEGDLPVYECTHIAGLAAKNVAEKATAAAARQAYKACYVDAALRYSEAFFKLHSNAVITDDGKPLGCQMYSRYIKGHVVALESYLDKIGFTAAELNAEIGQKLDTVSASCEVDLNS
;
A
#
# COMPACT_ATOMS: atom_id res chain seq x y z
N MET A 1 -33.05 -45.66 35.58
CA MET A 1 -32.79 -44.25 35.22
C MET A 1 -31.50 -43.83 35.86
N ASN A 2 -30.51 -43.37 35.10
CA ASN A 2 -29.45 -42.49 35.57
C ASN A 2 -28.91 -41.72 34.36
N VAL A 3 -29.01 -40.40 34.45
CA VAL A 3 -28.87 -39.41 33.38
C VAL A 3 -27.39 -39.20 33.07
N LYS A 4 -27.02 -39.28 31.79
CA LYS A 4 -25.69 -38.90 31.29
C LYS A 4 -25.54 -37.38 31.41
N MET A 5 -24.58 -36.95 32.22
CA MET A 5 -24.20 -35.55 32.41
C MET A 5 -23.29 -35.13 31.26
N LEU A 6 -23.84 -34.41 30.27
CA LEU A 6 -23.06 -33.75 29.22
C LEU A 6 -22.52 -32.43 29.78
N SER A 7 -21.20 -32.38 30.01
CA SER A 7 -20.50 -31.14 30.35
C SER A 7 -20.33 -30.30 29.08
N VAL A 8 -21.15 -29.27 28.94
CA VAL A 8 -21.05 -28.28 27.86
C VAL A 8 -19.96 -27.28 28.25
N CYS A 9 -18.76 -27.45 27.69
CA CYS A 9 -17.77 -26.38 27.65
C CYS A 9 -18.29 -25.28 26.74
N MET A 10 -18.93 -24.25 27.30
CA MET A 10 -19.15 -22.99 26.59
C MET A 10 -17.79 -22.30 26.43
N LEU A 11 -17.09 -22.57 25.33
CA LEU A 11 -16.10 -21.63 24.82
C LEU A 11 -16.88 -20.41 24.32
N GLY A 12 -16.93 -19.37 25.16
CA GLY A 12 -17.31 -18.04 24.72
C GLY A 12 -16.33 -17.60 23.64
N MET A 13 -16.74 -17.69 22.39
CA MET A 13 -16.09 -16.99 21.30
C MET A 13 -16.31 -15.50 21.57
N VAL A 14 -15.35 -14.89 22.24
CA VAL A 14 -15.19 -13.44 22.18
C VAL A 14 -14.94 -13.15 20.71
N LEU A 15 -15.96 -12.60 20.04
CA LEU A 15 -15.84 -11.92 18.76
C LEU A 15 -14.92 -10.72 18.96
N ALA A 16 -13.62 -10.99 19.08
CA ALA A 16 -12.59 -10.02 18.77
C ALA A 16 -12.73 -9.79 17.27
N GLY A 17 -13.25 -8.61 16.90
CA GLY A 17 -13.21 -8.15 15.52
C GLY A 17 -11.78 -8.30 14.98
N PRO A 18 -11.60 -8.41 13.66
CA PRO A 18 -10.26 -8.50 13.10
C PRO A 18 -9.53 -7.22 13.50
N ALA A 19 -8.65 -7.32 14.49
CA ALA A 19 -7.54 -6.42 14.63
C ALA A 19 -6.76 -6.62 13.33
N LEU A 20 -6.96 -5.70 12.39
CA LEU A 20 -6.22 -5.64 11.14
C LEU A 20 -4.75 -5.62 11.52
N ALA A 21 -4.08 -6.75 11.31
CA ALA A 21 -2.64 -6.82 11.45
C ALA A 21 -2.06 -5.76 10.52
N ASP A 22 -1.23 -4.86 11.06
CA ASP A 22 -0.42 -3.98 10.23
C ASP A 22 0.24 -4.84 9.16
N ALA A 23 0.02 -4.51 7.89
CA ALA A 23 0.60 -5.26 6.79
C ALA A 23 2.11 -5.39 7.01
N ALA A 24 2.66 -6.60 6.84
CA ALA A 24 4.11 -6.78 6.98
C ALA A 24 4.81 -6.08 5.81
N MET A 25 5.96 -5.44 6.09
CA MET A 25 6.80 -4.83 5.06
C MET A 25 7.21 -5.90 4.03
N PRO A 26 6.98 -5.68 2.72
CA PRO A 26 7.44 -6.59 1.68
C PRO A 26 8.94 -6.85 1.75
N GLY A 27 9.35 -8.09 1.51
CA GLY A 27 10.76 -8.41 1.35
C GLY A 27 11.31 -7.79 0.07
N VAL A 28 12.39 -7.03 0.16
CA VAL A 28 13.17 -6.53 -0.99
C VAL A 28 14.64 -6.93 -0.84
N ALA A 29 15.36 -7.06 -1.95
CA ALA A 29 16.78 -7.42 -1.92
C ALA A 29 17.63 -6.32 -1.25
N GLU A 30 18.78 -6.71 -0.69
CA GLU A 30 19.67 -5.82 0.10
C GLU A 30 19.96 -4.45 -0.55
N PRO A 31 20.22 -4.32 -1.87
CA PRO A 31 20.49 -3.02 -2.47
C PRO A 31 19.35 -2.01 -2.32
N TYR A 32 18.12 -2.48 -2.10
CA TYR A 32 16.92 -1.65 -1.97
C TYR A 32 16.42 -1.53 -0.53
N LEU A 33 16.87 -2.41 0.37
CA LEU A 33 16.30 -2.58 1.70
C LEU A 33 16.26 -1.28 2.51
N LYS A 34 17.37 -0.55 2.57
CA LYS A 34 17.44 0.70 3.35
C LYS A 34 16.45 1.74 2.85
N SER A 35 16.41 1.98 1.54
CA SER A 35 15.50 2.95 0.95
C SER A 35 14.05 2.50 1.08
N PHE A 36 13.79 1.19 0.97
CA PHE A 36 12.43 0.69 1.07
C PHE A 36 11.92 0.72 2.50
N GLN A 37 12.78 0.46 3.48
CA GLN A 37 12.44 0.65 4.89
C GLN A 37 12.06 2.12 5.17
N GLY A 38 12.85 3.08 4.67
CA GLY A 38 12.48 4.50 4.80
C GLY A 38 11.16 4.83 4.10
N ALA A 39 10.89 4.22 2.94
CA ALA A 39 9.61 4.38 2.25
C ALA A 39 8.44 3.81 3.06
N TRP A 40 8.65 2.65 3.67
CA TRP A 40 7.67 1.93 4.48
C TRP A 40 7.31 2.68 5.76
N GLU A 41 8.33 3.24 6.43
CA GLU A 41 8.18 4.05 7.64
C GLU A 41 7.36 5.31 7.35
N LYS A 42 7.74 6.10 6.34
CA LYS A 42 6.98 7.30 5.92
C LYS A 42 5.54 6.98 5.52
N SER A 43 5.34 5.93 4.73
CA SER A 43 4.00 5.50 4.34
C SER A 43 3.16 5.13 5.57
N SER A 44 3.76 4.52 6.58
CA SER A 44 3.07 4.18 7.84
C SER A 44 2.73 5.40 8.70
N GLU A 45 3.45 6.50 8.52
CA GLU A 45 3.18 7.80 9.16
C GLU A 45 2.13 8.63 8.40
N GLY A 46 1.61 8.12 7.27
CA GLY A 46 0.66 8.83 6.42
C GLY A 46 1.30 9.84 5.48
N ASP A 47 2.61 9.72 5.24
CA ASP A 47 3.37 10.53 4.29
C ASP A 47 3.76 9.71 3.06
N LEU A 48 3.66 10.30 1.86
CA LEU A 48 4.09 9.60 0.65
C LEU A 48 5.61 9.60 0.51
N PRO A 49 6.24 8.43 0.34
CA PRO A 49 7.69 8.28 0.26
C PRO A 49 8.25 8.56 -1.15
N VAL A 50 7.86 9.68 -1.76
CA VAL A 50 8.19 10.00 -3.16
C VAL A 50 9.71 9.96 -3.40
N TYR A 51 10.50 10.52 -2.48
CA TYR A 51 11.96 10.57 -2.59
C TYR A 51 12.60 9.17 -2.53
N GLU A 52 12.23 8.38 -1.52
CA GLU A 52 12.72 7.03 -1.32
C GLU A 52 12.34 6.11 -2.50
N CYS A 53 11.10 6.22 -2.96
CA CYS A 53 10.58 5.44 -4.08
C CYS A 53 11.22 5.85 -5.41
N THR A 54 11.49 7.14 -5.63
CA THR A 54 12.21 7.61 -6.84
C THR A 54 13.65 7.11 -6.84
N HIS A 55 14.31 7.08 -5.67
CA HIS A 55 15.65 6.52 -5.54
C HIS A 55 15.68 5.03 -5.91
N ILE A 56 14.72 4.24 -5.39
CA ILE A 56 14.58 2.82 -5.72
C ILE A 56 14.30 2.64 -7.20
N ALA A 57 13.43 3.46 -7.81
CA ALA A 57 13.14 3.38 -9.22
C ALA A 57 14.36 3.65 -10.11
N GLY A 58 15.18 4.65 -9.75
CA GLY A 58 16.45 4.92 -10.42
C GLY A 58 17.43 3.74 -10.33
N LEU A 59 17.61 3.17 -9.14
CA LEU A 59 18.49 2.02 -8.93
C LEU A 59 17.98 0.77 -9.66
N ALA A 60 16.67 0.50 -9.59
CA ALA A 60 16.04 -0.62 -10.25
C ALA A 60 16.17 -0.53 -11.76
N ALA A 61 15.97 0.65 -12.36
CA ALA A 61 16.11 0.87 -13.79
C ALA A 61 17.54 0.59 -14.27
N LYS A 62 18.55 1.00 -13.49
CA LYS A 62 19.95 0.70 -13.76
C LYS A 62 20.21 -0.81 -13.74
N ASN A 63 19.75 -1.51 -12.69
CA ASN A 63 19.98 -2.94 -12.52
C ASN A 63 19.27 -3.78 -13.60
N VAL A 64 18.06 -3.40 -14.02
CA VAL A 64 17.37 -4.03 -15.16
C VAL A 64 18.18 -3.84 -16.46
N ALA A 65 18.67 -2.63 -16.73
CA ALA A 65 19.47 -2.34 -17.92
C ALA A 65 20.78 -3.13 -17.97
N GLU A 66 21.45 -3.28 -16.83
CA GLU A 66 22.69 -4.06 -16.68
C GLU A 66 22.45 -5.58 -16.62
N LYS A 67 21.19 -6.03 -16.68
CA LYS A 67 20.74 -7.42 -16.49
C LYS A 67 21.18 -8.05 -15.17
N ALA A 68 21.70 -7.26 -14.24
CA ALA A 68 22.00 -7.67 -12.89
C ALA A 68 20.69 -7.70 -12.09
N THR A 69 20.31 -8.87 -11.57
CA THR A 69 19.18 -9.03 -10.63
C THR A 69 17.85 -8.39 -11.08
N ALA A 70 17.53 -8.43 -12.38
CA ALA A 70 16.33 -7.77 -12.95
C ALA A 70 15.01 -8.14 -12.25
N ALA A 71 14.86 -9.39 -11.77
CA ALA A 71 13.69 -9.79 -11.00
C ALA A 71 13.58 -9.04 -9.65
N ALA A 72 14.69 -8.92 -8.91
CA ALA A 72 14.74 -8.19 -7.64
C ALA A 72 14.51 -6.68 -7.84
N ALA A 73 15.04 -6.12 -8.94
CA ALA A 73 14.80 -4.74 -9.32
C ALA A 73 13.32 -4.45 -9.59
N ARG A 74 12.64 -5.32 -10.36
CA ARG A 74 11.20 -5.22 -10.61
C ARG A 74 10.39 -5.35 -9.33
N GLN A 75 10.76 -6.28 -8.45
CA GLN A 75 10.10 -6.44 -7.16
C GLN A 75 10.22 -5.19 -6.28
N ALA A 76 11.43 -4.60 -6.17
CA ALA A 76 11.63 -3.39 -5.37
C ALA A 76 10.88 -2.19 -5.96
N TYR A 77 10.89 -2.03 -7.29
CA TYR A 77 10.10 -0.99 -7.94
C TYR A 77 8.60 -1.15 -7.67
N LYS A 78 8.08 -2.36 -7.83
CA LYS A 78 6.67 -2.66 -7.57
C LYS A 78 6.30 -2.42 -6.10
N ALA A 79 7.18 -2.76 -5.16
CA ALA A 79 6.95 -2.51 -3.74
C ALA A 79 6.83 -1.01 -3.43
N CYS A 80 7.67 -0.18 -4.08
CA CYS A 80 7.56 1.27 -4.00
C CYS A 80 6.31 1.83 -4.69
N TYR A 81 5.96 1.30 -5.85
CA TYR A 81 4.82 1.80 -6.61
C TYR A 81 3.49 1.44 -5.93
N VAL A 82 3.32 0.18 -5.58
CA VAL A 82 2.06 -0.40 -5.10
C VAL A 82 2.02 -0.47 -3.58
N ASP A 83 2.93 -1.22 -2.96
CA ASP A 83 2.79 -1.55 -1.52
C ASP A 83 2.93 -0.32 -0.62
N ALA A 84 3.85 0.60 -0.94
CA ALA A 84 3.97 1.87 -0.22
C ALA A 84 2.73 2.77 -0.42
N ALA A 85 2.14 2.80 -1.61
CA ALA A 85 0.92 3.57 -1.87
C ALA A 85 -0.28 3.01 -1.08
N LEU A 86 -0.42 1.68 -1.01
CA LEU A 86 -1.45 1.03 -0.21
C LEU A 86 -1.27 1.32 1.28
N ARG A 87 -0.03 1.22 1.77
CA ARG A 87 0.29 1.52 3.18
C ARG A 87 0.02 2.97 3.53
N TYR A 88 0.41 3.90 2.66
CA TYR A 88 0.08 5.32 2.78
C TYR A 88 -1.43 5.55 2.82
N SER A 89 -2.18 4.90 1.93
CA SER A 89 -3.64 5.06 1.85
C SER A 89 -4.31 4.71 3.17
N GLU A 90 -3.96 3.54 3.71
CA GLU A 90 -4.47 3.09 5.00
C GLU A 90 -4.09 4.05 6.14
N ALA A 91 -2.83 4.46 6.23
CA ALA A 91 -2.34 5.34 7.28
C ALA A 91 -2.96 6.74 7.20
N PHE A 92 -3.05 7.31 5.99
CA PHE A 92 -3.60 8.64 5.75
C PHE A 92 -5.02 8.77 6.32
N PHE A 93 -5.90 7.79 6.07
CA PHE A 93 -7.28 7.84 6.55
C PHE A 93 -7.43 7.60 8.05
N LYS A 94 -6.45 6.97 8.71
CA LYS A 94 -6.41 6.83 10.17
C LYS A 94 -6.03 8.13 10.89
N LEU A 95 -5.46 9.10 10.17
CA LEU A 95 -4.95 10.35 10.74
C LEU A 95 -5.90 11.52 10.51
N HIS A 96 -5.76 12.56 11.34
CA HIS A 96 -6.37 13.89 11.15
C HIS A 96 -7.86 13.92 10.82
N SER A 97 -8.64 12.93 11.27
CA SER A 97 -10.06 12.77 10.94
C SER A 97 -10.34 12.57 9.44
N ASN A 98 -9.35 12.17 8.65
CA ASN A 98 -9.46 12.02 7.20
C ASN A 98 -10.55 11.01 6.80
N ALA A 99 -10.84 10.01 7.64
CA ALA A 99 -11.91 9.03 7.44
C ALA A 99 -13.33 9.52 7.80
N VAL A 100 -13.49 10.71 8.39
CA VAL A 100 -14.83 11.22 8.75
C VAL A 100 -15.62 11.49 7.48
N ILE A 101 -16.82 10.91 7.40
CA ILE A 101 -17.71 11.06 6.26
C ILE A 101 -18.37 12.44 6.27
N THR A 102 -18.29 13.15 5.14
CA THR A 102 -18.96 14.43 4.90
C THR A 102 -20.37 14.25 4.32
N ASP A 103 -21.13 15.34 4.21
CA ASP A 103 -22.53 15.31 3.74
C ASP A 103 -22.71 14.76 2.31
N ASP A 104 -21.64 14.76 1.51
CA ASP A 104 -21.58 14.17 0.17
C ASP A 104 -21.35 12.64 0.18
N GLY A 105 -21.24 12.04 1.37
CA GLY A 105 -21.03 10.61 1.56
C GLY A 105 -19.58 10.16 1.35
N LYS A 106 -18.62 11.08 1.17
CA LYS A 106 -17.20 10.76 1.01
C LYS A 106 -16.38 11.09 2.27
N PRO A 107 -15.24 10.43 2.51
CA PRO A 107 -14.29 10.85 3.54
C PRO A 107 -13.75 12.27 3.32
N LEU A 108 -13.62 13.04 4.39
CA LEU A 108 -13.07 14.40 4.41
C LEU A 108 -11.70 14.49 3.71
N GLY A 109 -10.88 13.45 3.87
CA GLY A 109 -9.53 13.40 3.32
C GLY A 109 -9.45 13.17 1.80
N CYS A 110 -10.55 12.85 1.10
CA CYS A 110 -10.50 12.37 -0.28
C CYS A 110 -9.83 13.33 -1.27
N GLN A 111 -10.04 14.64 -1.14
CA GLN A 111 -9.43 15.61 -2.06
C GLN A 111 -7.91 15.63 -1.94
N MET A 112 -7.39 15.67 -0.71
CA MET A 112 -5.96 15.67 -0.42
C MET A 112 -5.34 14.33 -0.78
N TYR A 113 -5.98 13.23 -0.39
CA TYR A 113 -5.57 11.88 -0.74
C TYR A 113 -5.40 11.70 -2.25
N SER A 114 -6.41 12.09 -3.05
CA SER A 114 -6.37 11.97 -4.50
C SER A 114 -5.19 12.73 -5.11
N ARG A 115 -4.93 13.96 -4.65
CA ARG A 115 -3.78 14.76 -5.12
C ARG A 115 -2.46 14.08 -4.82
N TYR A 116 -2.34 13.55 -3.61
CA TYR A 116 -1.10 12.98 -3.09
C TYR A 116 -0.79 11.66 -3.78
N ILE A 117 -1.72 10.70 -3.78
CA ILE A 117 -1.47 9.39 -4.38
C ILE A 117 -1.15 9.50 -5.89
N LYS A 118 -1.81 10.44 -6.60
CA LYS A 118 -1.46 10.76 -8.00
C LYS A 118 -0.04 11.27 -8.15
N GLY A 119 0.41 12.16 -7.25
CA GLY A 119 1.78 12.67 -7.25
C GLY A 119 2.81 11.56 -7.10
N HIS A 120 2.55 10.56 -6.25
CA HIS A 120 3.40 9.38 -6.10
C HIS A 120 3.44 8.53 -7.37
N VAL A 121 2.29 8.21 -7.94
CA VAL A 121 2.18 7.45 -9.20
C VAL A 121 2.95 8.14 -10.32
N VAL A 122 2.68 9.42 -10.57
CA VAL A 122 3.33 10.22 -11.63
C VAL A 122 4.85 10.30 -11.45
N ALA A 123 5.35 10.40 -10.22
CA ALA A 123 6.78 10.43 -9.95
C ALA A 123 7.49 9.14 -10.42
N LEU A 124 6.80 8.00 -10.35
CA LEU A 124 7.36 6.70 -10.70
C LEU A 124 7.09 6.30 -12.15
N GLU A 125 6.09 6.87 -12.80
CA GLU A 125 5.71 6.55 -14.19
C GLU A 125 6.87 6.67 -15.19
N SER A 126 7.77 7.64 -15.00
CA SER A 126 8.93 7.86 -15.88
C SER A 126 9.94 6.69 -15.95
N TYR A 127 9.80 5.70 -15.07
CA TYR A 127 10.65 4.52 -15.00
C TYR A 127 9.98 3.25 -15.54
N LEU A 128 8.66 3.24 -15.76
CA LEU A 128 7.87 2.05 -16.08
C LEU A 128 8.45 1.24 -17.26
N ASP A 129 8.72 1.92 -18.38
CA ASP A 129 9.27 1.28 -19.58
C ASP A 129 10.63 0.61 -19.34
N LYS A 130 11.47 1.23 -18.49
CA LYS A 130 12.81 0.72 -18.16
C LYS A 130 12.74 -0.51 -17.27
N ILE A 131 11.71 -0.60 -16.43
CA ILE A 131 11.50 -1.71 -15.49
C ILE A 131 10.76 -2.86 -16.18
N GLY A 132 9.92 -2.54 -17.17
CA GLY A 132 9.07 -3.49 -17.89
C GLY A 132 7.71 -3.66 -17.22
N PHE A 133 7.13 -2.55 -16.74
CA PHE A 133 5.75 -2.47 -16.28
C PHE A 133 4.98 -1.41 -17.09
N THR A 134 3.66 -1.41 -16.97
CA THR A 134 2.72 -0.40 -17.46
C THR A 134 2.03 0.29 -16.29
N ALA A 135 1.61 1.55 -16.46
CA ALA A 135 0.87 2.25 -15.41
C ALA A 135 -0.45 1.53 -15.13
N ALA A 136 -1.15 1.11 -16.19
CA ALA A 136 -2.44 0.43 -16.10
C ALA A 136 -2.41 -0.82 -15.21
N GLU A 137 -1.37 -1.66 -15.30
CA GLU A 137 -1.30 -2.87 -14.48
C GLU A 137 -1.07 -2.56 -12.99
N LEU A 138 -0.17 -1.61 -12.68
CA LEU A 138 0.17 -1.28 -11.30
C LEU A 138 -0.93 -0.44 -10.64
N ASN A 139 -1.55 0.48 -11.37
CA ASN A 139 -2.70 1.26 -10.92
C ASN A 139 -3.93 0.39 -10.67
N ALA A 140 -4.18 -0.60 -11.55
CA ALA A 140 -5.24 -1.58 -11.32
C ALA A 140 -4.97 -2.39 -10.05
N GLU A 141 -3.71 -2.78 -9.79
CA GLU A 141 -3.35 -3.49 -8.58
C GLU A 141 -3.52 -2.64 -7.31
N ILE A 142 -3.16 -1.34 -7.35
CA ILE A 142 -3.47 -0.41 -6.26
C ILE A 142 -4.98 -0.40 -6.03
N GLY A 143 -5.78 -0.11 -7.07
CA GLY A 143 -7.24 -0.01 -6.96
C GLY A 143 -7.91 -1.29 -6.42
N GLN A 144 -7.42 -2.47 -6.79
CA GLN A 144 -7.93 -3.75 -6.29
C GLN A 144 -7.60 -4.01 -4.81
N LYS A 145 -6.55 -3.39 -4.28
CA LYS A 145 -6.02 -3.65 -2.93
C LYS A 145 -6.26 -2.51 -1.94
N LEU A 146 -6.81 -1.38 -2.39
CA LEU A 146 -7.20 -0.29 -1.50
C LEU A 146 -8.20 -0.79 -0.45
N ASP A 147 -8.05 -0.33 0.78
CA ASP A 147 -9.05 -0.56 1.81
C ASP A 147 -10.35 0.18 1.48
N THR A 148 -11.44 -0.22 2.14
CA THR A 148 -12.78 0.31 1.88
C THR A 148 -12.86 1.84 1.99
N VAL A 149 -12.14 2.46 2.94
CA VAL A 149 -12.20 3.91 3.15
C VAL A 149 -11.49 4.61 2.00
N SER A 150 -10.25 4.23 1.71
CA SER A 150 -9.49 4.80 0.59
C SER A 150 -10.20 4.60 -0.76
N ALA A 151 -10.78 3.43 -0.99
CA ALA A 151 -11.50 3.10 -2.22
C ALA A 151 -12.76 3.98 -2.43
N SER A 152 -13.42 4.40 -1.35
CA SER A 152 -14.62 5.26 -1.43
C SER A 152 -14.35 6.65 -2.02
N CYS A 153 -13.07 7.04 -2.11
CA CYS A 153 -12.67 8.28 -2.77
C CYS A 153 -12.73 8.20 -4.31
N GLU A 154 -12.85 7.00 -4.90
CA GLU A 154 -12.99 6.77 -6.34
C GLU A 154 -11.89 7.46 -7.16
N VAL A 155 -10.64 7.36 -6.68
CA VAL A 155 -9.52 8.03 -7.33
C VAL A 155 -9.20 7.34 -8.66
N ASP A 156 -9.30 8.08 -9.77
CA ASP A 156 -8.76 7.64 -11.04
C ASP A 156 -7.25 7.85 -11.07
N LEU A 157 -6.48 6.75 -11.05
CA LEU A 157 -5.03 6.75 -11.10
C LEU A 157 -4.49 6.70 -12.54
N ASN A 158 -5.35 6.46 -13.53
CA ASN A 158 -4.93 6.47 -14.92
C ASN A 158 -4.89 7.94 -15.40
N SER A 159 -3.72 8.36 -15.89
CA SER A 159 -3.48 9.70 -16.42
C SER A 159 -3.72 9.76 -17.92
#